data_AF-A0A935VAD0-F1
#
_entry.id   AF-A0A935VAD0-F1
#
_cell.length_a   1.000
_cell.length_b   1.000
_cell.length_c   1.000
_cell.angle_alpha   90.00
_cell.angle_beta   90.00
_cell.angle_gamma   90.00
#
_symmetry.space_group_name_H-M   'P 1'
#
loop_
_entity.id
_entity.type
_entity.pdbx_description
1 polymer ?
#
loop_
_entity_poly.entity_id
_entity_poly.type
_entity_poly.pdbx_seq_one_letter_code
_entity_poly.pdbx_strand_id
1 'polypeptide(L)'
;MKFDKGIDKKYRKSVEDAFASIIANGNDEHRLVMNAILRSDLLIRVKPVKEINASGITGIIDEGRTNDRMSDERLNLREALGEIYIAIAEETIDTGGQRGCEGTFVHEGRHAYDFAQTIESLSNADVNPLSVFNPTLYELELAAHKTAGDYMLCIDKKEYLDEGLQLMILCQEGGICEVSDDGIAKRLQESYGLALNGEQGSLASEMLGIKV
;
A
#
# COMPACT_ATOMS: atom_id res chain seq x y z
N MET A 1 6.10 9.04 9.97
CA MET A 1 5.18 9.63 9.00
C MET A 1 5.18 11.15 9.14
N LYS A 2 5.04 11.88 8.03
CA LYS A 2 4.82 13.33 7.98
C LYS A 2 3.67 13.67 7.03
N PHE A 3 3.08 14.84 7.19
CA PHE A 3 1.98 15.32 6.35
C PHE A 3 2.44 16.42 5.40
N ASP A 4 1.85 16.47 4.21
CA ASP A 4 2.05 17.58 3.29
C ASP A 4 1.62 18.91 3.93
N LYS A 5 2.24 20.00 3.47
CA LYS A 5 1.97 21.34 4.00
C LYS A 5 0.55 21.75 3.60
N GLY A 6 -0.21 22.25 4.57
CA GLY A 6 -1.55 22.79 4.31
C GLY A 6 -2.70 21.77 4.36
N ILE A 7 -2.44 20.48 4.65
CA ILE A 7 -3.53 19.51 4.89
C ILE A 7 -4.39 19.97 6.07
N ASP A 8 -5.71 20.00 5.85
CA ASP A 8 -6.70 20.36 6.87
C ASP A 8 -6.62 19.43 8.09
N LYS A 9 -6.86 20.00 9.28
CA LYS A 9 -6.84 19.27 10.55
C LYS A 9 -7.84 18.10 10.55
N LYS A 10 -9.00 18.22 9.90
CA LYS A 10 -9.99 17.13 9.80
C LYS A 10 -9.38 15.91 9.12
N TYR A 11 -8.67 16.11 8.00
CA TYR A 11 -8.09 15.00 7.24
C TYR A 11 -6.90 14.39 7.95
N ARG A 12 -6.04 15.21 8.58
CA ARG A 12 -4.96 14.69 9.44
C ARG A 12 -5.51 13.76 10.52
N LYS A 13 -6.56 14.20 11.20
CA LYS A 13 -7.23 13.41 12.23
C LYS A 13 -7.79 12.10 11.67
N SER A 14 -8.47 12.13 10.52
CA SER A 14 -8.99 10.90 9.89
C SER A 14 -7.88 9.90 9.54
N VAL A 15 -6.73 10.38 9.05
CA VAL A 15 -5.56 9.53 8.78
C VAL A 15 -5.01 8.96 10.08
N GLU A 16 -4.78 9.78 11.10
CA GLU A 16 -4.24 9.34 12.40
C GLU A 16 -5.17 8.32 13.08
N ASP A 17 -6.47 8.59 13.07
CA ASP A 17 -7.48 7.68 13.60
C ASP A 17 -7.50 6.35 12.80
N ALA A 18 -7.30 6.39 11.47
CA ALA A 18 -7.24 5.19 10.64
C ALA A 18 -6.01 4.32 10.97
N PHE A 19 -4.82 4.92 11.09
CA PHE A 19 -3.63 4.20 11.54
C PHE A 19 -3.83 3.58 12.93
N ALA A 20 -4.45 4.32 13.86
CA ALA A 20 -4.76 3.81 15.19
C ALA A 20 -5.74 2.62 15.14
N SER A 21 -6.81 2.71 14.34
CA SER A 21 -7.76 1.61 14.12
C SER A 21 -7.07 0.37 13.54
N ILE A 22 -6.27 0.53 12.49
CA ILE A 22 -5.60 -0.58 11.81
C ILE A 22 -4.64 -1.27 12.79
N ILE A 23 -3.87 -0.51 13.57
CA ILE A 23 -2.96 -1.07 14.58
C ILE A 23 -3.72 -1.80 15.68
N ALA A 24 -4.89 -1.30 16.09
CA ALA A 24 -5.68 -1.92 17.15
C ALA A 24 -6.30 -3.25 16.68
N ASN A 25 -6.88 -3.26 15.49
CA ASN A 25 -7.73 -4.35 15.01
C ASN A 25 -7.06 -5.32 14.06
N GLY A 26 -5.99 -4.92 13.35
CA GLY A 26 -5.30 -5.77 12.38
C GLY A 26 -4.42 -6.85 13.02
N ASN A 27 -3.97 -7.79 12.19
CA ASN A 27 -2.99 -8.82 12.57
C ASN A 27 -1.56 -8.24 12.73
N ASP A 28 -0.58 -9.11 13.00
CA ASP A 28 0.81 -8.69 13.24
C ASP A 28 1.47 -8.02 12.04
N GLU A 29 1.13 -8.42 10.82
CA GLU A 29 1.63 -7.80 9.59
C GLU A 29 1.10 -6.36 9.46
N HIS A 30 -0.19 -6.14 9.67
CA HIS A 30 -0.78 -4.80 9.70
C HIS A 30 -0.08 -3.91 10.73
N ARG A 31 0.12 -4.42 11.94
CA ARG A 31 0.83 -3.69 13.00
C ARG A 31 2.26 -3.37 12.57
N LEU A 32 2.97 -4.30 11.96
CA LEU A 32 4.34 -4.11 11.49
C LEU A 32 4.42 -2.98 10.44
N VAL A 33 3.59 -3.05 9.39
CA VAL A 33 3.57 -2.06 8.30
C VAL A 33 3.19 -0.68 8.84
N MET A 34 2.08 -0.58 9.58
CA MET A 34 1.63 0.72 10.10
C MET A 34 2.64 1.35 11.07
N ASN A 35 3.28 0.55 11.95
CA ASN A 35 4.31 1.07 12.84
C ASN A 35 5.57 1.51 12.09
N ALA A 36 5.97 0.82 11.01
CA ALA A 36 7.10 1.23 10.18
C ALA A 36 6.82 2.61 9.55
N ILE A 37 5.63 2.80 8.99
CA ILE A 37 5.19 4.07 8.40
C ILE A 37 5.12 5.18 9.45
N LEU A 38 4.51 4.93 10.62
CA LEU A 38 4.41 5.93 11.68
C LEU A 38 5.79 6.41 12.16
N ARG A 39 6.78 5.51 12.21
CA ARG A 39 8.15 5.82 12.66
C ARG A 39 9.06 6.40 11.57
N SER A 40 8.71 6.35 10.29
CA SER A 40 9.52 6.85 9.17
C SER A 40 9.32 8.35 8.89
N ASP A 41 9.82 8.85 7.76
CA ASP A 41 9.50 10.18 7.22
C ASP A 41 8.56 10.12 5.99
N LEU A 42 7.84 9.01 5.81
CA LEU A 42 6.86 8.83 4.71
C LEU A 42 5.87 9.98 4.66
N LEU A 43 5.63 10.51 3.46
CA LEU A 43 4.78 11.67 3.23
C LEU A 43 3.33 11.29 2.95
N ILE A 44 2.40 11.71 3.81
CA ILE A 44 0.97 11.62 3.54
C ILE A 44 0.49 12.87 2.82
N ARG A 45 -0.20 12.67 1.70
CA ARG A 45 -0.88 13.70 0.92
C ARG A 45 -2.38 13.44 0.95
N VAL A 46 -3.16 14.51 0.94
CA VAL A 46 -4.61 14.44 0.75
C VAL A 46 -4.91 15.29 -0.47
N LYS A 47 -5.49 14.67 -1.50
CA LYS A 47 -5.67 15.28 -2.83
C LYS A 47 -7.08 15.02 -3.34
N PRO A 48 -7.66 15.86 -4.20
CA PRO A 48 -8.92 15.54 -4.86
C PRO A 48 -8.79 14.30 -5.76
N VAL A 49 -9.85 13.48 -5.88
CA VAL A 49 -9.88 12.31 -6.79
C VAL A 49 -9.47 12.70 -8.20
N LYS A 50 -9.87 13.87 -8.70
CA LYS A 50 -9.50 14.35 -10.05
C LYS A 50 -7.99 14.53 -10.28
N GLU A 51 -7.19 14.61 -9.23
CA GLU A 51 -5.73 14.77 -9.31
C GLU A 51 -5.02 13.42 -9.31
N ILE A 52 -5.51 12.44 -8.53
CA ILE A 52 -4.87 11.13 -8.37
C ILE A 52 -5.57 9.99 -9.13
N ASN A 53 -6.79 10.22 -9.62
CA ASN A 53 -7.65 9.28 -10.36
C ASN A 53 -7.93 7.94 -9.66
N ALA A 54 -7.81 7.89 -8.34
CA ALA A 54 -8.00 6.71 -7.51
C ALA A 54 -8.43 7.11 -6.09
N SER A 55 -8.78 6.12 -5.25
CA SER A 55 -9.04 6.35 -3.82
C SER A 55 -7.75 6.61 -3.04
N GLY A 56 -6.66 5.96 -3.46
CA GLY A 56 -5.31 6.17 -2.98
C GLY A 56 -4.31 5.91 -4.09
N ILE A 57 -3.10 6.43 -3.92
CA ILE A 57 -1.94 6.08 -4.75
C ILE A 57 -0.67 6.23 -3.93
N THR A 58 0.25 5.29 -4.12
CA THR A 58 1.59 5.32 -3.54
C THR A 58 2.63 5.59 -4.62
N GLY A 59 3.67 6.36 -4.28
CA GLY A 59 4.78 6.60 -5.19
C GLY A 59 5.97 7.26 -4.51
N ILE A 60 6.93 7.71 -5.31
CA ILE A 60 8.17 8.32 -4.83
C ILE A 60 8.04 9.85 -4.72
N ILE A 61 8.63 10.45 -3.69
CA ILE A 61 8.54 11.89 -3.46
C ILE A 61 9.34 12.66 -4.51
N ASP A 62 10.57 12.19 -4.78
CA ASP A 62 11.51 12.80 -5.73
C ASP A 62 12.41 11.70 -6.31
N GLU A 63 12.16 11.35 -7.58
CA GLU A 63 12.90 10.32 -8.32
C GLU A 63 14.39 10.63 -8.39
N GLY A 64 14.76 11.86 -8.75
CA GLY A 64 16.16 12.24 -8.95
C GLY A 64 16.94 12.14 -7.66
N ARG A 65 16.42 12.74 -6.59
CA ARG A 65 17.04 12.68 -5.26
C ARG A 65 17.14 11.25 -4.74
N THR A 66 16.11 10.43 -4.94
CA THR A 66 16.14 9.05 -4.44
C THR A 66 17.20 8.23 -5.17
N ASN A 67 17.30 8.37 -6.49
CA ASN A 67 18.37 7.73 -7.29
C ASN A 67 19.77 8.17 -6.85
N ASP A 68 19.97 9.46 -6.60
CA ASP A 68 21.25 9.98 -6.10
C ASP A 68 21.59 9.34 -4.74
N ARG A 69 20.63 9.33 -3.80
CA ARG A 69 20.82 8.71 -2.47
C ARG A 69 21.10 7.21 -2.55
N MET A 70 20.38 6.46 -3.39
CA MET A 70 20.60 5.02 -3.55
C MET A 70 21.98 4.70 -4.14
N SER A 71 22.56 5.63 -4.91
CA SER A 71 23.90 5.48 -5.49
C SER A 71 25.00 5.77 -4.46
N ASP A 72 24.74 6.71 -3.54
CA ASP A 72 25.73 7.20 -2.58
C ASP A 72 25.64 6.53 -1.19
N GLU A 73 24.47 6.01 -0.83
CA GLU A 73 24.13 5.57 0.52
C GLU A 73 23.47 4.18 0.50
N ARG A 74 23.73 3.40 1.56
CA ARG A 74 22.97 2.18 1.86
C ARG A 74 21.81 2.55 2.76
N LEU A 75 20.61 2.61 2.18
CA LEU A 75 19.41 3.00 2.89
C LEU A 75 18.89 1.81 3.69
N ASN A 76 18.44 2.06 4.92
CA ASN A 76 17.60 1.10 5.63
C ASN A 76 16.11 1.35 5.33
N LEU A 77 15.25 0.39 5.67
CA LEU A 77 13.80 0.46 5.42
C LEU A 77 13.14 1.76 5.91
N ARG A 78 13.55 2.29 7.08
CA ARG A 78 12.96 3.52 7.64
C ARG A 78 13.32 4.74 6.80
N GLU A 79 14.55 4.79 6.30
CA GLU A 79 15.04 5.84 5.39
C GLU A 79 14.39 5.73 4.02
N ALA A 80 14.27 4.51 3.49
CA ALA A 80 13.59 4.22 2.22
C ALA A 80 12.11 4.61 2.25
N LEU A 81 11.38 4.31 3.34
CA LEU A 81 10.02 4.80 3.57
C LEU A 81 9.96 6.34 3.56
N GLY A 82 11.04 7.02 3.95
CA GLY A 82 11.15 8.48 3.92
C GLY A 82 11.16 9.10 2.53
N GLU A 83 11.42 8.30 1.49
CA GLU A 83 11.40 8.69 0.07
C GLU A 83 10.05 8.46 -0.60
N ILE A 84 9.07 7.89 0.11
CA ILE A 84 7.77 7.49 -0.42
C ILE A 84 6.68 8.44 0.05
N TYR A 85 5.66 8.61 -0.79
CA TYR A 85 4.39 9.22 -0.40
C TYR A 85 3.22 8.24 -0.56
N ILE A 86 2.20 8.42 0.28
CA ILE A 86 0.85 7.90 0.06
C ILE A 86 -0.07 9.11 -0.11
N ALA A 87 -0.79 9.18 -1.22
CA ALA A 87 -1.84 10.16 -1.42
C ALA A 87 -3.20 9.47 -1.30
N ILE A 88 -4.08 10.03 -0.47
CA ILE A 88 -5.48 9.59 -0.33
C ILE A 88 -6.41 10.66 -0.89
N ALA A 89 -7.49 10.23 -1.54
CA ALA A 89 -8.53 11.11 -2.05
C ALA A 89 -9.33 11.79 -0.91
N GLU A 90 -9.58 13.09 -1.04
CA GLU A 90 -10.49 13.82 -0.15
C GLU A 90 -11.86 13.16 -0.09
N GLU A 91 -12.39 12.79 -1.27
CA GLU A 91 -13.69 12.16 -1.43
C GLU A 91 -13.76 10.79 -0.77
N THR A 92 -12.66 10.03 -0.73
CA THR A 92 -12.59 8.74 -0.03
C THR A 92 -12.74 8.92 1.48
N ILE A 93 -12.17 10.00 2.04
CA ILE A 93 -12.33 10.33 3.46
C ILE A 93 -13.75 10.87 3.72
N ASP A 94 -14.23 11.79 2.89
CA ASP A 94 -15.50 12.49 3.12
C ASP A 94 -16.73 11.60 2.86
N THR A 95 -16.66 10.65 1.93
CA THR A 95 -17.79 9.76 1.59
C THR A 95 -17.64 8.34 2.14
N GLY A 96 -16.45 7.76 2.02
CA GLY A 96 -16.13 6.44 2.58
C GLY A 96 -15.96 6.46 4.10
N GLY A 97 -15.82 7.66 4.67
CA GLY A 97 -15.63 7.85 6.10
C GLY A 97 -14.39 7.12 6.60
N GLN A 98 -14.49 6.64 7.84
CA GLN A 98 -13.38 5.94 8.47
C GLN A 98 -13.04 4.61 7.77
N ARG A 99 -14.04 3.88 7.26
CA ARG A 99 -13.81 2.61 6.56
C ARG A 99 -13.04 2.81 5.25
N GLY A 100 -13.42 3.81 4.46
CA GLY A 100 -12.70 4.15 3.23
C GLY A 100 -11.25 4.57 3.51
N CYS A 101 -11.04 5.33 4.58
CA CYS A 101 -9.70 5.72 5.04
C CYS A 101 -8.87 4.49 5.46
N GLU A 102 -9.41 3.63 6.31
CA GLU A 102 -8.75 2.41 6.77
C GLU A 102 -8.41 1.47 5.60
N GLY A 103 -9.37 1.16 4.73
CA GLY A 103 -9.14 0.30 3.57
C GLY A 103 -8.06 0.83 2.63
N THR A 104 -8.05 2.14 2.39
CA THR A 104 -7.02 2.79 1.58
C THR A 104 -5.64 2.64 2.22
N PHE A 105 -5.50 2.90 3.53
CA PHE A 105 -4.19 2.80 4.18
C PHE A 105 -3.71 1.37 4.41
N VAL A 106 -4.60 0.39 4.50
CA VAL A 106 -4.20 -1.02 4.49
C VAL A 106 -3.59 -1.39 3.13
N HIS A 107 -4.25 -1.02 2.03
CA HIS A 107 -3.79 -1.33 0.68
C HIS A 107 -2.54 -0.53 0.30
N GLU A 108 -2.61 0.81 0.34
CA GLU A 108 -1.49 1.69 -0.01
C GLU A 108 -0.33 1.58 0.98
N GLY A 109 -0.60 1.26 2.25
CA GLY A 109 0.45 1.00 3.23
C GLY A 109 1.28 -0.23 2.87
N ARG A 110 0.66 -1.27 2.30
CA ARG A 110 1.38 -2.43 1.78
C ARG A 110 2.25 -2.04 0.59
N HIS A 111 1.72 -1.29 -0.38
CA HIS A 111 2.53 -0.77 -1.49
C HIS A 111 3.71 0.07 -1.03
N ALA A 112 3.49 0.98 -0.06
CA ALA A 112 4.57 1.81 0.47
C ALA A 112 5.66 0.99 1.15
N TYR A 113 5.27 -0.08 1.85
CA TYR A 113 6.22 -0.99 2.46
C TYR A 113 7.04 -1.74 1.40
N ASP A 114 6.39 -2.27 0.36
CA ASP A 114 7.06 -3.02 -0.71
C ASP A 114 7.98 -2.14 -1.57
N PHE A 115 7.57 -0.91 -1.86
CA PHE A 115 8.42 0.08 -2.50
C PHE A 115 9.62 0.46 -1.63
N ALA A 116 9.45 0.57 -0.32
CA ALA A 116 10.56 0.83 0.58
C ALA A 116 11.55 -0.34 0.64
N GLN A 117 11.05 -1.57 0.67
CA GLN A 117 11.89 -2.78 0.58
C GLN A 117 12.62 -2.85 -0.76
N THR A 118 11.98 -2.41 -1.84
CA THR A 118 12.62 -2.33 -3.17
C THR A 118 13.78 -1.34 -3.14
N ILE A 119 13.56 -0.11 -2.67
CA ILE A 119 14.59 0.93 -2.52
C ILE A 119 15.74 0.46 -1.62
N GLU A 120 15.42 -0.10 -0.44
CA GLU A 120 16.41 -0.64 0.50
C GLU A 120 17.25 -1.73 -0.18
N SER A 121 16.60 -2.75 -0.76
CA SER A 121 17.32 -3.89 -1.35
C SER A 121 18.21 -3.48 -2.52
N LEU A 122 17.76 -2.55 -3.36
CA LEU A 122 18.54 -2.01 -4.47
C LEU A 122 19.72 -1.16 -4.01
N SER A 123 19.55 -0.32 -2.98
CA SER A 123 20.66 0.45 -2.41
C SER A 123 21.72 -0.43 -1.73
N ASN A 124 21.39 -1.69 -1.43
CA ASN A 124 22.28 -2.69 -0.83
C ASN A 124 22.72 -3.78 -1.83
N ALA A 125 22.45 -3.62 -3.13
CA ALA A 125 22.68 -4.65 -4.13
C ALA A 125 24.17 -5.02 -4.29
N ASP A 126 25.09 -4.12 -3.94
CA ASP A 126 26.53 -4.38 -3.95
C ASP A 126 26.96 -5.42 -2.89
N VAL A 127 26.22 -5.50 -1.78
CA VAL A 127 26.48 -6.44 -0.68
C VAL A 127 25.64 -7.71 -0.81
N ASN A 128 24.43 -7.62 -1.39
CA ASN A 128 23.53 -8.78 -1.55
C ASN A 128 22.85 -8.83 -2.93
N PRO A 129 23.62 -9.08 -4.01
CA PRO A 129 23.10 -8.99 -5.38
C PRO A 129 22.09 -10.07 -5.75
N LEU A 130 22.05 -11.20 -5.03
CA LEU A 130 21.15 -12.33 -5.33
C LEU A 130 19.79 -12.24 -4.62
N SER A 131 19.60 -11.26 -3.74
CA SER A 131 18.38 -11.11 -2.93
C SER A 131 17.69 -9.76 -3.14
N VAL A 132 17.83 -9.18 -4.34
CA VAL A 132 17.14 -7.93 -4.69
C VAL A 132 15.63 -8.20 -4.71
N PHE A 133 14.89 -7.43 -3.91
CA PHE A 133 13.45 -7.46 -3.87
C PHE A 133 12.93 -6.44 -4.88
N ASN A 134 12.41 -6.92 -6.01
CA ASN A 134 11.85 -6.05 -7.06
C ASN A 134 10.61 -6.74 -7.67
N PRO A 135 9.47 -6.73 -6.96
CA PRO A 135 8.26 -7.42 -7.40
C PRO A 135 7.65 -6.75 -8.64
N THR A 136 6.89 -7.53 -9.40
CA THR A 136 6.02 -7.05 -10.48
C THR A 136 4.78 -6.36 -9.93
N LEU A 137 4.11 -5.54 -10.75
CA LEU A 137 2.82 -4.93 -10.40
C LEU A 137 1.78 -5.99 -9.99
N TYR A 138 1.74 -7.14 -10.67
CA TYR A 138 0.86 -8.25 -10.29
C TYR A 138 1.12 -8.72 -8.85
N GLU A 139 2.39 -8.91 -8.47
CA GLU A 139 2.77 -9.38 -7.13
C GLU A 139 2.46 -8.32 -6.05
N LEU A 140 2.69 -7.04 -6.36
CA LEU A 140 2.36 -5.92 -5.48
C LEU A 140 0.85 -5.86 -5.19
N GLU A 141 0.03 -5.88 -6.25
CA GLU A 141 -1.42 -5.82 -6.13
C GLU A 141 -1.99 -7.06 -5.44
N LEU A 142 -1.46 -8.24 -5.73
CA LEU A 142 -1.84 -9.47 -5.05
C LEU A 142 -1.59 -9.39 -3.55
N ALA A 143 -0.39 -8.94 -3.14
CA ALA A 143 -0.06 -8.77 -1.73
C ALA A 143 -0.95 -7.73 -1.04
N ALA A 144 -1.21 -6.59 -1.69
CA ALA A 144 -2.06 -5.55 -1.15
C ALA A 144 -3.52 -5.99 -0.98
N HIS A 145 -4.08 -6.74 -1.95
CA HIS A 145 -5.44 -7.29 -1.84
C HIS A 145 -5.55 -8.39 -0.78
N LYS A 146 -4.54 -9.27 -0.64
CA LYS A 146 -4.50 -10.27 0.44
C LYS A 146 -4.46 -9.60 1.81
N THR A 147 -3.61 -8.60 1.97
CA THR A 147 -3.50 -7.79 3.20
C THR A 147 -4.85 -7.13 3.52
N ALA A 148 -5.52 -6.53 2.53
CA ALA A 148 -6.84 -5.96 2.71
C ALA A 148 -7.90 -7.00 3.14
N GLY A 149 -7.87 -8.20 2.54
CA GLY A 149 -8.75 -9.31 2.92
C GLY A 149 -8.54 -9.76 4.36
N ASP A 150 -7.28 -9.96 4.77
CA ASP A 150 -6.93 -10.33 6.14
C ASP A 150 -7.41 -9.26 7.14
N TYR A 151 -7.29 -7.98 6.80
CA TYR A 151 -7.82 -6.90 7.64
C TYR A 151 -9.35 -6.99 7.80
N MET A 152 -10.08 -7.21 6.71
CA MET A 152 -11.54 -7.35 6.74
C MET A 152 -11.97 -8.53 7.63
N LEU A 153 -11.24 -9.65 7.57
CA LEU A 153 -11.47 -10.80 8.45
C LEU A 153 -11.14 -10.50 9.91
N CYS A 154 -10.10 -9.70 10.18
CA CYS A 154 -9.77 -9.30 11.56
C CYS A 154 -10.84 -8.37 12.16
N ILE A 155 -11.45 -7.50 11.35
CA ILE A 155 -12.53 -6.61 11.80
C ILE A 155 -13.82 -7.39 12.05
N ASP A 156 -14.10 -8.42 11.25
CA ASP A 156 -15.26 -9.32 11.37
C ASP A 156 -16.61 -8.60 11.53
N LYS A 157 -16.80 -7.53 10.76
CA LYS A 157 -18.07 -6.80 10.68
C LYS A 157 -18.70 -7.01 9.33
N LYS A 158 -20.02 -7.17 9.32
CA LYS A 158 -20.81 -7.46 8.12
C LYS A 158 -20.47 -6.53 6.95
N GLU A 159 -20.36 -5.24 7.20
CA GLU A 159 -20.08 -4.26 6.14
C GLU A 159 -18.67 -4.38 5.52
N TYR A 160 -17.68 -4.90 6.26
CA TYR A 160 -16.35 -5.20 5.73
C TYR A 160 -16.35 -6.51 4.96
N LEU A 161 -17.03 -7.54 5.49
CA LEU A 161 -17.15 -8.84 4.82
C LEU A 161 -17.94 -8.73 3.51
N ASP A 162 -19.06 -8.01 3.51
CA ASP A 162 -19.87 -7.77 2.32
C ASP A 162 -19.07 -7.02 1.23
N GLU A 163 -18.27 -6.02 1.62
CA GLU A 163 -17.39 -5.30 0.71
C GLU A 163 -16.31 -6.23 0.13
N GLY A 164 -15.64 -7.03 0.97
CA GLY A 164 -14.65 -8.01 0.55
C GLY A 164 -15.21 -9.05 -0.42
N LEU A 165 -16.42 -9.56 -0.18
CA LEU A 165 -17.12 -10.49 -1.08
C LEU A 165 -17.48 -9.83 -2.42
N GLN A 166 -17.98 -8.59 -2.40
CA GLN A 166 -18.31 -7.85 -3.62
C GLN A 166 -17.08 -7.54 -4.48
N LEU A 167 -15.94 -7.28 -3.84
CA LEU A 167 -14.68 -7.01 -4.51
C LEU A 167 -13.96 -8.28 -5.00
N MET A 168 -14.49 -9.47 -4.69
CA MET A 168 -13.85 -10.78 -4.91
C MET A 168 -12.53 -10.95 -4.14
N ILE A 169 -12.33 -10.19 -3.06
CA ILE A 169 -11.19 -10.34 -2.16
C ILE A 169 -11.44 -11.49 -1.19
N LEU A 170 -12.69 -11.63 -0.74
CA LEU A 170 -13.13 -12.72 0.11
C LEU A 170 -14.01 -13.69 -0.68
N CYS A 171 -14.06 -14.94 -0.23
CA CYS A 171 -15.09 -15.92 -0.59
C CYS A 171 -15.85 -16.36 0.66
N GLN A 172 -16.99 -17.02 0.48
CA GLN A 172 -17.76 -17.59 1.57
C GLN A 172 -18.05 -19.07 1.31
N GLU A 173 -17.56 -19.93 2.20
CA GLU A 173 -17.83 -21.37 2.17
C GLU A 173 -18.40 -21.80 3.53
N GLY A 174 -19.54 -22.50 3.50
CA GLY A 174 -20.20 -22.96 4.73
C GLY A 174 -20.60 -21.83 5.70
N GLY A 175 -20.69 -20.58 5.24
CA GLY A 175 -21.02 -19.41 6.05
C GLY A 175 -19.80 -18.69 6.64
N ILE A 176 -18.59 -19.23 6.47
CA ILE A 176 -17.33 -18.64 6.94
C ILE A 176 -16.70 -17.85 5.78
N CYS A 177 -16.22 -16.64 6.06
CA CYS A 177 -15.48 -15.84 5.09
C CYS A 177 -13.98 -16.13 5.18
N GLU A 178 -13.33 -16.23 4.03
CA GLU A 178 -11.89 -16.44 3.90
C GLU A 178 -11.34 -15.60 2.75
N VAL A 179 -10.02 -15.33 2.74
CA VAL A 179 -9.37 -14.65 1.60
C VAL A 179 -9.41 -15.56 0.38
N SER A 180 -9.85 -15.01 -0.76
CA SER A 180 -10.00 -15.77 -2.00
C SER A 180 -8.85 -15.49 -2.95
N ASP A 181 -7.85 -16.37 -2.98
CA ASP A 181 -6.73 -16.28 -3.93
C ASP A 181 -7.23 -16.29 -5.39
N ASP A 182 -8.18 -17.16 -5.71
CA ASP A 182 -8.79 -17.23 -7.05
C ASP A 182 -9.62 -15.98 -7.37
N GLY A 183 -10.36 -15.45 -6.39
CA GLY A 183 -11.13 -14.23 -6.54
C GLY A 183 -10.25 -13.00 -6.80
N ILE A 184 -9.16 -12.86 -6.04
CA ILE A 184 -8.18 -11.80 -6.23
C ILE A 184 -7.50 -11.96 -7.60
N ALA A 185 -7.06 -13.17 -7.97
CA ALA A 185 -6.44 -13.39 -9.27
C ALA A 185 -7.37 -13.00 -10.43
N LYS A 186 -8.66 -13.36 -10.33
CA LYS A 186 -9.68 -12.95 -11.30
C LYS A 186 -9.86 -11.44 -11.32
N ARG A 187 -9.93 -10.79 -10.17
CA ARG A 187 -10.02 -9.32 -10.04
C ARG A 187 -8.84 -8.63 -10.72
N LEU A 188 -7.61 -9.09 -10.48
CA LEU A 188 -6.40 -8.54 -11.08
C LEU A 188 -6.45 -8.64 -12.61
N GLN A 189 -6.91 -9.78 -13.13
CA GLN A 189 -7.09 -9.96 -14.56
C GLN A 189 -8.17 -9.06 -15.14
N GLU A 190 -9.36 -9.01 -14.53
CA GLU A 190 -10.52 -8.29 -15.08
C GLU A 190 -10.43 -6.77 -14.92
N SER A 191 -9.83 -6.29 -13.82
CA SER A 191 -9.79 -4.86 -13.49
C SER A 191 -8.50 -4.18 -13.93
N TYR A 192 -7.39 -4.91 -13.94
CA TYR A 192 -6.05 -4.35 -14.20
C TYR A 192 -5.37 -4.99 -15.41
N GLY A 193 -5.92 -6.07 -15.98
CA GLY A 193 -5.31 -6.80 -17.09
C GLY A 193 -4.10 -7.65 -16.66
N LEU A 194 -3.90 -7.87 -15.35
CA LEU A 194 -2.71 -8.51 -14.81
C LEU A 194 -2.93 -10.01 -14.56
N ALA A 195 -1.94 -10.85 -14.88
CA ALA A 195 -2.02 -12.30 -14.66
C ALA A 195 -0.66 -12.94 -14.38
N LEU A 196 -0.63 -13.91 -13.45
CA LEU A 196 0.59 -14.63 -13.05
C LEU A 196 1.32 -15.29 -14.23
N ASN A 197 0.58 -15.90 -15.16
CA ASN A 197 1.13 -16.57 -16.35
C ASN A 197 0.94 -15.72 -17.64
N GLY A 198 0.83 -14.40 -17.50
CA GLY A 198 0.55 -13.47 -18.59
C GLY A 198 1.24 -12.13 -18.40
N GLU A 199 0.50 -11.04 -18.64
CA GLU A 199 0.98 -9.68 -18.40
C GLU A 199 1.10 -9.44 -16.90
N GLN A 200 2.33 -9.35 -16.37
CA GLN A 200 2.58 -9.11 -14.95
C GLN A 200 2.70 -7.62 -14.62
N GLY A 201 2.77 -6.75 -15.64
CA GLY A 201 3.03 -5.33 -15.49
C GLY A 201 4.50 -5.03 -15.17
N SER A 202 4.79 -3.74 -14.99
CA SER A 202 6.13 -3.24 -14.68
C SER A 202 6.67 -3.75 -13.34
N LEU A 203 8.00 -3.77 -13.23
CA LEU A 203 8.68 -3.98 -11.96
C LEU A 203 8.54 -2.75 -11.05
N ALA A 204 8.59 -2.96 -9.73
CA ALA A 204 8.52 -1.90 -8.74
C ALA A 204 9.55 -0.78 -9.00
N SER A 205 10.79 -1.13 -9.38
CA SER A 205 11.83 -0.16 -9.73
C SER A 205 11.43 0.73 -10.92
N GLU A 206 10.79 0.17 -11.94
CA GLU A 206 10.35 0.90 -13.13
C GLU A 206 9.19 1.84 -12.79
N MET A 207 8.24 1.36 -11.98
CA MET A 207 7.12 2.17 -11.48
C MET A 207 7.59 3.37 -10.65
N LEU A 208 8.70 3.19 -9.91
CA LEU A 208 9.31 4.21 -9.06
C LEU A 208 10.30 5.13 -9.80
N GLY A 209 10.58 4.89 -11.09
CA GLY A 209 11.61 5.65 -11.82
C GLY A 209 13.04 5.44 -11.28
N ILE A 210 13.29 4.31 -10.62
CA ILE A 210 14.60 3.94 -10.08
C ILE A 210 15.47 3.37 -11.19
N LYS A 211 16.69 3.90 -11.30
CA LYS A 211 17.73 3.46 -12.22
C LYS A 211 18.54 2.37 -11.52
N VAL A 212 18.39 1.15 -12.01
CA VAL A 212 19.16 -0.04 -11.62
C VAL A 212 20.39 -0.23 -12.49
#